data_AF-I5D6A7-F1
#
_entry.id   AF-I5D6A7-F1
#
_cell.length_a   1.000
_cell.length_b   1.000
_cell.length_c   1.000
_cell.angle_alpha   90.00
_cell.angle_beta   90.00
_cell.angle_gamma   90.00
#
_symmetry.space_group_name_H-M   'P 1'
#
loop_
_entity.id
_entity.type
_entity.pdbx_description
1 polymer ?
#
loop_
_entity_poly.entity_id
_entity_poly.type
_entity_poly.pdbx_seq_one_letter_code
_entity_poly.pdbx_strand_id
1 'polypeptide(L)'
;MFRVENREVIENLKNELLKINSSIDFNSVTIQLTLNTIDSLFTRLHKAKKMELLWSKKIKPQKLEVLSSEINYLKKQIEKETAELERESIFLQDIELNTNTEQANLNMYDMAKRWSTSSVKNLDKLYRRYADLSETYFTLQNDSSIFTFDYKGNIVSKNTEYQDILEKILLNIRANIDSSISIEKLKRIALDDDEESDF
;
A
#
# COMPACT_ATOMS: atom_id res chain seq x y z
N MET A 1 38.99 10.82 -0.16
CA MET A 1 38.50 10.49 -1.51
C MET A 1 37.07 10.00 -1.36
N PHE A 2 36.08 10.71 -1.91
CA PHE A 2 34.68 10.33 -1.76
C PHE A 2 34.40 9.05 -2.56
N ARG A 3 33.71 8.09 -1.95
CA ARG A 3 33.38 6.80 -2.58
C ARG A 3 32.11 6.98 -3.38
N VAL A 4 32.23 7.01 -4.71
CA VAL A 4 31.08 7.03 -5.63
C VAL A 4 30.54 5.60 -5.75
N GLU A 5 29.29 5.40 -5.36
CA GLU A 5 28.60 4.10 -5.43
C GLU A 5 28.07 3.83 -6.85
N ASN A 6 27.49 4.84 -7.51
CA ASN A 6 26.88 4.71 -8.84
C ASN A 6 27.79 5.33 -9.92
N ARG A 7 29.01 4.79 -10.06
CA ARG A 7 30.07 5.38 -10.92
C ARG A 7 29.62 5.61 -12.37
N GLU A 8 28.96 4.63 -12.96
CA GLU A 8 28.50 4.69 -14.35
C GLU A 8 27.39 5.72 -14.54
N VAL A 9 26.39 5.73 -13.65
CA VAL A 9 25.29 6.70 -13.62
C VAL A 9 25.82 8.12 -13.49
N ILE A 10 26.79 8.34 -12.60
CA ILE A 10 27.41 9.66 -12.40
C ILE A 10 28.22 10.08 -13.63
N GLU A 11 28.90 9.15 -14.30
CA GLU A 11 29.65 9.48 -15.52
C GLU A 11 28.72 9.80 -16.70
N ASN A 12 27.63 9.04 -16.85
CA ASN A 12 26.57 9.34 -17.82
C ASN A 12 25.92 10.69 -17.54
N LEU A 13 25.66 11.02 -16.26
CA LEU A 13 25.17 12.33 -15.88
C LEU A 13 26.14 13.45 -16.26
N LYS A 14 27.44 13.31 -15.97
CA LYS A 14 28.44 14.31 -16.36
C LYS A 14 28.47 14.51 -17.88
N ASN A 15 28.47 13.42 -18.65
CA ASN A 15 28.45 13.48 -20.10
C ASN A 15 27.22 14.23 -20.63
N GLU A 16 26.04 13.99 -20.05
CA GLU A 16 24.83 14.70 -20.43
C GLU A 16 24.85 16.17 -20.02
N LEU A 17 25.42 16.49 -18.86
CA LEU A 17 25.59 17.88 -18.42
C LEU A 17 26.59 18.64 -19.31
N LEU A 18 27.68 18.00 -19.77
CA LEU A 18 28.64 18.59 -20.71
C LEU A 18 28.05 18.88 -22.08
N LYS A 19 27.11 18.05 -22.55
CA LYS A 19 26.37 18.32 -23.79
C LYS A 19 25.52 19.59 -23.69
N ILE A 20 25.04 19.93 -22.50
CA ILE A 20 24.22 21.11 -22.24
C ILE A 20 25.09 22.34 -21.99
N ASN A 21 26.13 22.19 -21.16
CA ASN A 21 27.08 23.23 -20.84
C ASN A 21 28.50 22.64 -20.81
N SER A 22 29.26 22.89 -21.88
CA SER A 22 30.62 22.35 -22.04
C SER A 22 31.66 23.02 -21.15
N SER A 23 31.31 24.12 -20.46
CA SER A 23 32.21 24.87 -19.58
C SER A 23 32.23 24.39 -18.13
N ILE A 24 31.45 23.34 -17.80
CA ILE A 24 31.36 22.81 -16.44
C ILE A 24 32.72 22.23 -16.00
N ASP A 25 33.27 22.75 -14.91
CA ASP A 25 34.45 22.20 -14.25
C ASP A 25 34.08 21.20 -13.14
N PHE A 26 34.04 19.91 -13.46
CA PHE A 26 33.77 18.86 -12.47
C PHE A 26 34.89 18.67 -11.42
N ASN A 27 36.03 19.34 -11.55
CA ASN A 27 37.07 19.33 -10.54
C ASN A 27 36.84 20.37 -9.43
N SER A 28 35.89 21.29 -9.63
CA SER A 28 35.48 22.25 -8.60
C SER A 28 34.96 21.53 -7.36
N VAL A 29 35.40 21.99 -6.18
CA VAL A 29 34.99 21.43 -4.88
C VAL A 29 33.48 21.44 -4.73
N THR A 30 32.82 22.54 -5.15
CA THR A 30 31.35 22.66 -5.09
C THR A 30 30.68 21.57 -5.93
N ILE A 31 31.13 21.39 -7.17
CA ILE A 31 30.55 20.41 -8.09
C ILE A 31 30.82 18.99 -7.61
N GLN A 32 31.99 18.69 -7.05
CA GLN A 32 32.28 17.39 -6.45
C GLN A 32 31.35 17.07 -5.27
N LEU A 33 31.10 18.04 -4.39
CA LEU A 33 30.15 17.87 -3.28
C LEU A 33 28.72 17.69 -3.78
N THR A 34 28.30 18.43 -4.80
CA THR A 34 27.01 18.25 -5.46
C THR A 34 26.88 16.86 -6.07
N LEU A 35 27.88 16.39 -6.81
CA LEU A 35 27.88 15.05 -7.41
C LEU A 35 27.82 13.93 -6.37
N ASN A 36 28.50 14.07 -5.23
CA ASN A 36 28.37 13.10 -4.13
C ASN A 36 26.95 13.09 -3.52
N THR A 37 26.33 14.27 -3.42
CA THR A 37 24.94 14.38 -2.94
C THR A 37 23.98 13.72 -3.93
N ILE A 38 24.18 13.96 -5.22
CA ILE A 38 23.42 13.33 -6.30
C ILE A 38 23.64 11.81 -6.30
N ASP A 39 24.86 11.32 -6.11
CA ASP A 39 25.17 9.89 -6.00
C ASP A 39 24.39 9.24 -4.84
N SER A 40 24.37 9.87 -3.67
CA SER A 40 23.55 9.39 -2.54
C SER A 40 22.05 9.37 -2.87
N LEU A 41 21.56 10.36 -3.62
CA LEU A 41 20.17 10.40 -4.08
C LEU A 41 19.89 9.29 -5.10
N PHE A 42 20.80 8.97 -6.02
CA PHE A 42 20.67 7.82 -6.91
C PHE A 42 20.65 6.49 -6.16
N THR A 43 21.51 6.31 -5.16
CA THR A 43 21.45 5.11 -4.29
C THR A 43 20.08 4.98 -3.63
N ARG A 44 19.48 6.09 -3.17
CA ARG A 44 18.11 6.07 -2.61
C ARG A 44 17.06 5.76 -3.67
N LEU A 45 17.20 6.31 -4.88
CA LEU A 45 16.31 6.05 -6.00
C LEU A 45 16.28 4.56 -6.38
N HIS A 46 17.45 3.94 -6.52
CA HIS A 46 17.55 2.51 -6.82
C HIS A 46 16.94 1.64 -5.71
N LYS A 47 17.15 2.01 -4.45
CA LYS A 47 16.50 1.33 -3.31
C LYS A 47 14.98 1.46 -3.36
N ALA A 48 14.46 2.65 -3.69
CA ALA A 48 13.04 2.87 -3.86
C ALA A 48 12.45 2.05 -5.01
N LYS A 49 13.07 2.06 -6.21
CA LYS A 49 12.63 1.24 -7.37
C LYS A 49 12.66 -0.26 -7.06
N LYS A 50 13.69 -0.74 -6.36
CA LYS A 50 13.77 -2.13 -5.90
C LYS A 50 12.64 -2.50 -4.95
N MET A 51 12.31 -1.60 -4.01
CA MET A 51 11.21 -1.81 -3.06
C MET A 51 9.86 -1.81 -3.76
N GLU A 52 9.65 -0.91 -4.72
CA GLU A 52 8.46 -0.85 -5.56
C GLU A 52 8.26 -2.14 -6.36
N LEU A 53 9.32 -2.63 -7.00
CA LEU A 53 9.28 -3.88 -7.75
C LEU A 53 8.98 -5.08 -6.84
N LEU A 54 9.54 -5.11 -5.64
CA LEU A 54 9.26 -6.15 -4.65
C LEU A 54 7.83 -6.04 -4.11
N TRP A 55 7.33 -4.82 -3.91
CA TRP A 55 5.95 -4.55 -3.51
C TRP A 55 4.97 -5.03 -4.57
N SER A 56 5.13 -4.60 -5.82
CA SER A 56 4.21 -4.92 -6.93
C SER A 56 4.23 -6.39 -7.30
N LYS A 57 5.40 -7.03 -7.37
CA LYS A 57 5.53 -8.43 -7.81
C LYS A 57 5.26 -9.46 -6.72
N LYS A 58 5.51 -9.12 -5.45
CA LYS A 58 5.48 -10.11 -4.35
C LYS A 58 4.55 -9.72 -3.22
N ILE A 59 4.75 -8.56 -2.59
CA ILE A 59 4.03 -8.24 -1.35
C ILE A 59 2.54 -7.96 -1.62
N LYS A 60 2.22 -7.08 -2.57
CA LYS A 60 0.83 -6.71 -2.89
C LYS A 60 0.00 -7.94 -3.31
N PRO A 61 0.45 -8.79 -4.25
CA PRO A 61 -0.29 -10.01 -4.62
C PRO A 61 -0.53 -10.94 -3.43
N GLN A 62 0.49 -11.19 -2.60
CA GLN A 62 0.36 -12.05 -1.41
C GLN A 62 -0.65 -11.48 -0.41
N LYS A 63 -0.66 -10.17 -0.19
CA LYS A 63 -1.64 -9.53 0.70
C LYS A 63 -3.05 -9.60 0.15
N LEU A 64 -3.22 -9.39 -1.16
CA LEU A 64 -4.52 -9.52 -1.82
C LEU A 64 -5.05 -10.96 -1.72
N GLU A 65 -4.19 -11.96 -1.86
CA GLU A 65 -4.56 -13.37 -1.71
C GLU A 65 -5.05 -13.68 -0.28
N VAL A 66 -4.30 -13.24 0.74
CA VAL A 66 -4.68 -13.42 2.15
C VAL A 66 -6.00 -12.73 2.43
N LEU A 67 -6.15 -11.46 2.05
CA LEU A 67 -7.39 -10.70 2.25
C LEU A 67 -8.57 -11.36 1.53
N SER A 68 -8.39 -11.80 0.29
CA SER A 68 -9.42 -12.52 -0.47
C SER A 68 -9.85 -13.81 0.23
N SER A 69 -8.90 -14.57 0.77
CA SER A 69 -9.20 -15.79 1.52
C SER A 69 -9.97 -15.51 2.81
N GLU A 70 -9.62 -14.45 3.55
CA GLU A 70 -10.28 -14.04 4.80
C GLU A 70 -11.70 -13.51 4.52
N ILE A 71 -11.88 -12.70 3.48
CA ILE A 71 -13.19 -12.21 3.02
C ILE A 71 -14.09 -13.39 2.64
N ASN A 72 -13.58 -14.35 1.86
CA ASN A 72 -14.34 -15.54 1.47
C ASN A 72 -14.72 -16.42 2.68
N TYR A 73 -13.82 -16.54 3.66
CA TYR A 73 -14.11 -17.24 4.91
C TYR A 73 -15.21 -16.54 5.70
N LEU A 74 -15.12 -15.21 5.88
CA LEU A 74 -16.13 -14.43 6.59
C LEU A 74 -17.48 -14.49 5.89
N LYS A 75 -17.51 -14.46 4.57
CA LYS A 75 -18.74 -14.61 3.79
C LYS A 75 -19.45 -15.93 4.12
N LYS A 76 -18.70 -17.05 4.15
CA LYS A 76 -19.26 -18.36 4.54
C LYS A 76 -19.74 -18.38 5.99
N GLN A 77 -19.02 -17.73 6.91
CA GLN A 77 -19.45 -17.63 8.31
C GLN A 77 -20.73 -16.80 8.46
N ILE A 78 -20.82 -15.68 7.76
CA ILE A 78 -22.03 -14.84 7.73
C ILE A 78 -23.21 -15.63 7.18
N GLU A 79 -23.03 -16.37 6.08
CA GLU A 79 -24.08 -17.21 5.50
C GLU A 79 -24.56 -18.27 6.50
N LYS A 80 -23.64 -18.93 7.20
CA LYS A 80 -23.95 -19.93 8.22
C LYS A 80 -24.72 -19.34 9.41
N GLU A 81 -24.22 -18.24 9.98
CA GLU A 81 -24.82 -17.58 11.15
C GLU A 81 -26.19 -16.97 10.80
N THR A 82 -26.36 -16.47 9.58
CA THR A 82 -27.66 -16.00 9.09
C THR A 82 -28.66 -17.15 9.03
N ALA A 83 -28.26 -18.31 8.49
CA ALA A 83 -29.12 -19.49 8.44
C ALA A 83 -29.43 -20.09 9.82
N GLU A 84 -28.54 -19.92 10.81
CA GLU A 84 -28.80 -20.29 12.21
C GLU A 84 -29.82 -19.34 12.84
N LEU A 85 -29.65 -18.02 12.65
CA LEU A 85 -30.60 -17.02 13.14
C LEU A 85 -31.99 -17.19 12.52
N GLU A 86 -32.08 -17.53 11.23
CA GLU A 86 -33.36 -17.82 10.57
C GLU A 86 -34.05 -19.05 11.18
N ARG A 87 -33.30 -20.13 11.43
CA ARG A 87 -33.83 -21.33 12.09
C ARG A 87 -34.29 -21.03 13.52
N GLU A 88 -33.52 -20.25 14.27
CA GLU A 88 -33.91 -19.77 15.59
C GLU A 88 -35.20 -18.94 15.52
N SER A 89 -35.30 -18.01 14.57
CA SER A 89 -36.48 -17.17 14.37
C SER A 89 -37.73 -18.01 14.09
N ILE A 90 -37.64 -19.00 13.19
CA ILE A 90 -38.74 -19.92 12.87
C ILE A 90 -39.12 -20.73 14.12
N PHE A 91 -38.13 -21.31 14.82
CA PHE A 91 -38.38 -22.04 16.05
C PHE A 91 -39.14 -21.20 17.08
N LEU A 92 -38.75 -19.94 17.27
CA LEU A 92 -39.41 -19.02 18.21
C LEU A 92 -40.84 -18.65 17.80
N GLN A 93 -41.16 -18.63 16.50
CA GLN A 93 -42.53 -18.42 16.01
C GLN A 93 -43.44 -19.61 16.31
N ASP A 94 -42.88 -20.82 16.30
CA ASP A 94 -43.61 -22.07 16.50
C ASP A 94 -43.70 -22.50 17.97
N ILE A 95 -43.18 -21.71 18.93
CA ILE A 95 -43.27 -22.03 20.37
C ILE A 95 -44.73 -21.91 20.84
N GLU A 96 -45.31 -23.05 21.23
CA GLU A 96 -46.54 -23.10 22.00
C GLU A 96 -46.25 -22.87 23.49
N LEU A 97 -46.87 -21.84 24.08
CA LEU A 97 -46.74 -21.52 25.50
C LEU A 97 -47.60 -22.45 26.35
N ASN A 98 -47.04 -22.97 27.45
CA ASN A 98 -47.80 -23.80 28.39
C ASN A 98 -48.77 -22.95 29.20
N THR A 99 -50.07 -23.11 29.00
CA THR A 99 -51.12 -22.33 29.68
C THR A 99 -51.17 -22.54 31.19
N ASN A 100 -50.52 -23.58 31.74
CA ASN A 100 -50.60 -23.94 33.15
C ASN A 100 -49.41 -23.46 34.00
N THR A 101 -48.35 -22.89 33.40
CA THR A 101 -47.14 -22.45 34.13
C THR A 101 -46.50 -21.21 33.52
N GLU A 102 -46.95 -20.03 33.97
CA GLU A 102 -46.47 -18.71 33.52
C GLU A 102 -44.96 -18.50 33.72
N GLN A 103 -44.40 -18.97 34.83
CA GLN A 103 -42.96 -18.85 35.13
C GLN A 103 -42.07 -19.62 34.14
N ALA A 104 -42.55 -20.78 33.65
CA ALA A 104 -41.81 -21.57 32.66
C ALA A 104 -41.78 -20.85 31.29
N ASN A 105 -42.90 -20.23 30.90
CA ASN A 105 -43.00 -19.44 29.68
C ASN A 105 -42.11 -18.19 29.72
N LEU A 106 -42.05 -17.48 30.87
CA LEU A 106 -41.15 -16.34 31.06
C LEU A 106 -39.67 -16.73 30.94
N ASN A 107 -39.27 -17.85 31.54
CA ASN A 107 -37.90 -18.35 31.43
C ASN A 107 -37.53 -18.72 29.99
N MET A 108 -38.46 -19.35 29.25
CA MET A 108 -38.27 -19.66 27.82
C MET A 108 -38.14 -18.39 26.98
N TYR A 109 -38.99 -17.39 27.22
CA TYR A 109 -38.91 -16.09 26.54
C TYR A 109 -37.57 -15.38 26.78
N ASP A 110 -37.09 -15.37 28.03
CA ASP A 110 -35.81 -14.74 28.37
C ASP A 110 -34.62 -15.47 27.73
N MET A 111 -34.65 -16.80 27.68
CA MET A 111 -33.63 -17.60 26.98
C MET A 111 -33.62 -17.31 25.47
N ALA A 112 -34.79 -17.34 24.84
CA ALA A 112 -34.97 -17.00 23.43
C ALA A 112 -34.44 -15.60 23.09
N LYS A 113 -34.79 -14.61 23.91
CA LYS A 113 -34.34 -13.23 23.75
C LYS A 113 -32.82 -13.08 23.89
N ARG A 114 -32.21 -13.78 24.85
CA ARG A 114 -30.75 -13.77 25.04
C ARG A 114 -30.02 -14.42 23.87
N TRP A 115 -30.53 -15.55 23.36
CA TRP A 115 -29.96 -16.22 22.19
C TRP A 115 -30.05 -15.34 20.95
N SER A 116 -31.24 -14.83 20.61
CA SER A 116 -31.42 -13.94 19.46
C SER A 116 -30.53 -12.69 19.55
N THR A 117 -30.44 -12.06 20.71
CA THR A 117 -29.55 -10.90 20.92
C THR A 117 -28.07 -11.25 20.71
N SER A 118 -27.65 -12.45 21.10
CA SER A 118 -26.28 -12.93 20.91
C SER A 118 -25.98 -13.22 19.45
N SER A 119 -26.88 -13.93 18.76
CA SER A 119 -26.76 -14.28 17.33
C SER A 119 -26.70 -13.02 16.45
N VAL A 120 -27.57 -12.03 16.70
CA VAL A 120 -27.54 -10.74 16.00
C VAL A 120 -26.25 -9.96 16.26
N LYS A 121 -25.76 -9.94 17.51
CA LYS A 121 -24.48 -9.29 17.84
C LYS A 121 -23.28 -9.97 17.18
N ASN A 122 -23.30 -11.29 17.05
CA ASN A 122 -22.24 -12.03 16.37
C ASN A 122 -22.24 -11.72 14.86
N LEU A 123 -23.41 -11.72 14.23
CA LEU A 123 -23.56 -11.33 12.83
C LEU A 123 -23.08 -9.89 12.59
N ASP A 124 -23.46 -8.93 13.42
CA ASP A 124 -22.99 -7.53 13.31
C ASP A 124 -21.44 -7.45 13.35
N LYS A 125 -20.79 -8.20 14.26
CA LYS A 125 -19.31 -8.25 14.31
C LYS A 125 -18.71 -8.81 13.03
N LEU A 126 -19.28 -9.88 12.49
CA LEU A 126 -18.81 -10.50 11.25
C LEU A 126 -18.99 -9.55 10.06
N TYR A 127 -20.13 -8.88 9.95
CA TYR A 127 -20.40 -7.91 8.89
C TYR A 127 -19.47 -6.70 8.94
N ARG A 128 -19.20 -6.14 10.13
CA ARG A 128 -18.23 -5.05 10.29
C ARG A 128 -16.85 -5.48 9.85
N ARG A 129 -16.39 -6.64 10.31
CA ARG A 129 -15.08 -7.18 9.92
C ARG A 129 -15.00 -7.43 8.41
N TYR A 130 -16.06 -7.97 7.81
CA TYR A 130 -16.15 -8.18 6.37
C TYR A 130 -16.06 -6.85 5.60
N ALA A 131 -16.76 -5.81 6.05
CA ALA A 131 -16.72 -4.48 5.45
C ALA A 131 -15.31 -3.88 5.52
N ASP A 132 -14.69 -3.89 6.70
CA ASP A 132 -13.33 -3.35 6.92
C ASP A 132 -12.29 -4.03 6.00
N LEU A 133 -12.35 -5.36 5.90
CA LEU A 133 -11.43 -6.12 5.04
C LEU A 133 -11.71 -5.91 3.55
N SER A 134 -12.98 -5.80 3.17
CA SER A 134 -13.37 -5.55 1.77
C SER A 134 -12.92 -4.17 1.31
N GLU A 135 -13.05 -3.15 2.17
CA GLU A 135 -12.52 -1.81 1.92
C GLU A 135 -10.99 -1.85 1.77
N THR A 136 -10.30 -2.54 2.69
CA THR A 136 -8.85 -2.72 2.64
C THR A 136 -8.40 -3.41 1.36
N TYR A 137 -9.10 -4.48 0.96
CA TYR A 137 -8.83 -5.22 -0.28
C TYR A 137 -9.00 -4.34 -1.51
N PHE A 138 -10.10 -3.60 -1.59
CA PHE A 138 -10.41 -2.73 -2.71
C PHE A 138 -9.40 -1.58 -2.84
N THR A 139 -9.07 -0.92 -1.73
CA THR A 139 -8.04 0.14 -1.71
C THR A 139 -6.68 -0.40 -2.18
N LEU A 140 -6.27 -1.56 -1.67
CA LEU A 140 -5.01 -2.17 -2.07
C LEU A 140 -5.01 -2.62 -3.54
N GLN A 141 -6.14 -3.14 -4.04
CA GLN A 141 -6.26 -3.63 -5.41
C GLN A 141 -6.07 -2.50 -6.42
N ASN A 142 -6.76 -1.37 -6.22
CA ASN A 142 -6.85 -0.28 -7.19
C ASN A 142 -5.69 0.71 -7.15
N ASP A 143 -4.93 0.78 -6.06
CA ASP A 143 -3.81 1.72 -5.96
C ASP A 143 -2.52 1.15 -6.58
N SER A 144 -1.84 1.97 -7.38
CA SER A 144 -0.54 1.69 -7.99
C SER A 144 0.64 2.13 -7.11
N SER A 145 0.38 2.84 -6.01
CA SER A 145 1.38 3.44 -5.13
C SER A 145 2.00 2.43 -4.15
N ILE A 146 3.15 2.82 -3.60
CA ILE A 146 3.77 2.12 -2.48
C ILE A 146 2.94 2.41 -1.22
N PHE A 147 2.68 1.39 -0.41
CA PHE A 147 1.97 1.55 0.85
C PHE A 147 2.87 1.35 2.07
N THR A 148 2.45 1.98 3.17
CA THR A 148 2.96 1.74 4.52
C THR A 148 1.83 1.36 5.46
N PHE A 149 2.17 1.01 6.69
CA PHE A 149 1.23 0.77 7.78
C PHE A 149 1.35 1.89 8.82
N ASP A 150 0.24 2.42 9.30
CA ASP A 150 0.24 3.30 10.46
C ASP A 150 0.47 2.49 11.76
N TYR A 151 0.53 3.19 12.90
CA TYR A 151 0.70 2.56 14.21
C TYR A 151 -0.48 1.67 14.64
N LYS A 152 -1.62 1.75 13.95
CA LYS A 152 -2.80 0.90 14.15
C LYS A 152 -2.85 -0.26 13.15
N GLY A 153 -1.86 -0.36 12.26
CA GLY A 153 -1.81 -1.39 11.21
C GLY A 153 -2.71 -1.11 10.01
N ASN A 154 -3.24 0.11 9.85
CA ASN A 154 -4.01 0.50 8.67
C ASN A 154 -3.08 0.78 7.50
N ILE A 155 -3.54 0.42 6.30
CA ILE A 155 -2.85 0.74 5.05
C ILE A 155 -2.89 2.25 4.83
N VAL A 156 -1.73 2.88 4.64
CA VAL A 156 -1.59 4.30 4.31
C VAL A 156 -0.76 4.43 3.03
N SER A 157 -1.29 5.14 2.04
CA SER A 157 -0.58 5.40 0.79
C SER A 157 0.65 6.26 1.07
N LYS A 158 1.82 5.82 0.60
CA LYS A 158 3.05 6.61 0.67
C LYS A 158 3.20 7.32 -0.67
N ASN A 159 3.07 8.65 -0.63
CA ASN A 159 3.26 9.47 -1.83
C ASN A 159 4.68 9.26 -2.40
N THR A 160 4.80 9.38 -3.71
CA THR A 160 5.86 8.80 -4.55
C THR A 160 7.27 9.32 -4.23
N GLU A 161 7.91 8.70 -3.25
CA GLU A 161 9.31 8.97 -2.82
C GLU A 161 10.31 8.98 -3.99
N TYR A 162 10.01 8.25 -5.06
CA TYR A 162 10.75 8.26 -6.32
C TYR A 162 10.76 9.65 -7.01
N GLN A 163 9.59 10.28 -7.13
CA GLN A 163 9.45 11.59 -7.77
C GLN A 163 10.15 12.67 -6.94
N ASP A 164 9.99 12.63 -5.61
CA ASP A 164 10.67 13.52 -4.68
C ASP A 164 12.20 13.44 -4.79
N ILE A 165 12.75 12.23 -4.99
CA ILE A 165 14.19 12.05 -5.14
C ILE A 165 14.68 12.65 -6.48
N LEU A 166 13.96 12.44 -7.58
CA LEU A 166 14.30 13.01 -8.88
C LEU A 166 14.26 14.54 -8.86
N GLU A 167 13.26 15.13 -8.22
CA GLU A 167 13.16 16.58 -8.07
C GLU A 167 14.30 17.15 -7.23
N LYS A 168 14.73 16.44 -6.16
CA LYS A 168 15.91 16.82 -5.37
C LYS A 168 17.19 16.77 -6.19
N ILE A 169 17.35 15.79 -7.08
CA ILE A 169 18.49 15.72 -7.99
C ILE A 169 18.48 16.93 -8.92
N LEU A 170 17.34 17.27 -9.52
CA LEU A 170 17.20 18.45 -10.36
C LEU A 170 17.56 19.75 -9.64
N LEU A 171 17.08 19.93 -8.41
CA LEU A 171 17.38 21.12 -7.63
C LEU A 171 18.88 21.24 -7.36
N ASN A 172 19.56 20.12 -7.05
CA ASN A 172 21.00 20.11 -6.84
C ASN A 172 21.78 20.51 -8.10
N ILE A 173 21.35 20.03 -9.27
CA ILE A 173 21.97 20.37 -10.56
C ILE A 173 21.74 21.85 -10.89
N ARG A 174 20.50 22.32 -10.82
CA ARG A 174 20.15 23.72 -11.12
C ARG A 174 20.87 24.71 -10.20
N ALA A 175 20.97 24.39 -8.91
CA ALA A 175 21.56 25.31 -7.94
C ALA A 175 23.09 25.39 -8.02
N ASN A 176 23.79 24.32 -8.40
CA ASN A 176 25.24 24.23 -8.21
C ASN A 176 26.04 23.93 -9.49
N ILE A 177 25.40 23.41 -10.53
CA ILE A 177 26.04 23.08 -11.82
C ILE A 177 25.57 24.03 -12.93
N ASP A 178 24.48 24.77 -12.70
CA ASP A 178 23.90 25.73 -13.65
C ASP A 178 23.65 25.09 -15.04
N SER A 179 22.93 23.97 -15.02
CA SER A 179 22.58 23.20 -16.21
C SER A 179 21.13 22.73 -16.14
N SER A 180 20.44 22.82 -17.27
CA SER A 180 19.03 22.43 -17.39
C SER A 180 18.93 21.02 -17.97
N ILE A 181 18.76 20.04 -17.08
CA ILE A 181 18.40 18.65 -17.45
C ILE A 181 16.92 18.40 -17.10
N SER A 182 16.23 17.54 -17.86
CA SER A 182 14.83 17.18 -17.57
C SER A 182 14.73 15.96 -16.65
N ILE A 183 13.55 15.78 -16.03
CA ILE A 183 13.27 14.60 -15.19
C ILE A 183 13.37 13.32 -16.02
N GLU A 184 12.80 13.30 -17.23
CA GLU A 184 12.79 12.15 -18.14
C GLU A 184 14.21 11.70 -18.48
N LYS A 185 15.10 12.67 -18.67
CA LYS A 185 16.50 12.40 -18.96
C LYS A 185 17.25 11.86 -17.74
N LEU A 186 16.96 12.39 -16.54
CA LEU A 186 17.47 11.82 -15.29
C LEU A 186 16.95 10.40 -15.06
N LYS A 187 15.70 10.10 -15.39
CA LYS A 187 15.15 8.74 -15.32
C LYS A 187 15.96 7.78 -16.19
N ARG A 188 16.20 8.15 -17.46
CA ARG A 188 17.03 7.34 -18.39
C ARG A 188 18.44 7.09 -17.84
N ILE A 189 19.12 8.15 -17.38
CA ILE A 189 20.47 8.05 -16.81
C ILE A 189 20.51 7.17 -15.56
N ALA A 190 19.50 7.28 -14.70
CA ALA A 190 19.51 6.65 -13.40
C ALA A 190 18.99 5.22 -13.40
N LEU A 191 18.29 4.78 -14.44
CA LEU A 191 17.50 3.55 -14.37
C LEU A 191 17.76 2.57 -15.50
N ASP A 192 18.63 2.93 -16.47
CA ASP A 192 18.80 2.22 -17.73
C ASP A 192 17.44 1.81 -18.31
N ASP A 193 16.46 2.73 -18.24
CA ASP A 193 15.18 2.53 -18.91
C ASP A 193 15.44 2.71 -20.43
N ASP A 194 15.91 1.64 -21.06
CA ASP A 194 15.87 1.38 -22.51
C ASP A 194 14.42 1.13 -22.98
N GLU A 195 13.44 1.80 -22.37
CA GLU A 195 12.16 2.00 -23.05
C GLU A 195 12.38 3.15 -24.02
N GLU A 196 12.90 2.82 -25.21
CA GLU A 196 12.38 3.40 -26.44
C GLU A 196 10.85 3.24 -26.37
N SER A 197 10.18 4.23 -25.79
CA SER A 197 8.75 4.38 -25.99
C SER A 197 8.57 4.80 -27.44
N ASP A 198 8.51 3.81 -28.33
CA ASP A 198 7.82 3.92 -29.60
C ASP A 198 6.34 4.19 -29.30
N PHE A 199 6.01 5.46 -29.08
CA PHE A 199 4.68 6.05 -29.20
C PHE A 199 4.80 7.53 -29.58
#